data_AF-F6D3R7-F1
#
_entry.id   AF-F6D3R7-F1
#
_cell.length_a   1.000
_cell.length_b   1.000
_cell.length_c   1.000
_cell.angle_alpha   90.00
_cell.angle_beta   90.00
_cell.angle_gamma   90.00
#
_symmetry.space_group_name_H-M   'P 1'
#
loop_
_entity.id
_entity.type
_entity.pdbx_description
1 polymer ?
#
loop_
_entity_poly.entity_id
_entity_poly.type
_entity_poly.pdbx_seq_one_letter_code
_entity_poly.pdbx_strand_id
1 'polypeptide(L)'
;MMAMIVNIPLICAVIAILACIYASYSDMKNGIIPNKLTFPLIGIGIVLNGIYAFTIGNPLFIVMALIYTAVIFVLGYVFWKFGAWAGGDVKLFTALAALLPFPVTLFNYTILNEQFPVIATYPFPLTLILNSILSIFPFLLIFVFYVAVKTKPHLVGELLSPVKQYKKNIVLSLAITSAVTITFQLTQLLHIQMFQYQILILSFILIYILTLVISKSPNRIKAVIISVVTVFALYEKFEITLMGILFLMISLTVIEIIKKLLTTVSREALQDDYNISELREGMIPAYNLYEKYDKVYTDDKSFLSKFKEAMKTGDVTGLTAPKGKLLISTMAAGLTDKDVELLEDLLNKGKINDSFRVKRGVPFAPSIFIGLLISLFIGDLVFIVEKVLYSIMY
;
A
#
# COMPACT_ATOMS: atom_id res chain seq x y z
N MET A 1 -36.44 -36.57 -2.66
CA MET A 1 -36.56 -35.25 -3.31
C MET A 1 -35.52 -34.31 -2.70
N MET A 2 -34.25 -34.63 -2.91
CA MET A 2 -33.09 -34.04 -2.22
C MET A 2 -31.95 -33.95 -3.24
N ALA A 3 -32.28 -33.40 -4.41
CA ALA A 3 -31.39 -33.24 -5.54
C ALA A 3 -30.99 -31.76 -5.61
N MET A 4 -29.69 -31.50 -5.48
CA MET A 4 -29.03 -30.19 -5.55
C MET A 4 -29.44 -29.17 -4.47
N ILE A 5 -28.87 -29.30 -3.27
CA ILE A 5 -28.49 -28.09 -2.54
C ILE A 5 -27.35 -27.49 -3.37
N VAL A 6 -27.70 -26.62 -4.33
CA VAL A 6 -26.69 -25.77 -4.98
C VAL A 6 -26.00 -25.05 -3.83
N ASN A 7 -24.68 -25.19 -3.71
CA ASN A 7 -23.92 -24.61 -2.60
C ASN A 7 -23.97 -23.08 -2.74
N ILE A 8 -24.97 -22.44 -2.13
CA ILE A 8 -25.24 -21.00 -2.27
C ILE A 8 -23.98 -20.16 -2.00
N PRO A 9 -23.16 -20.45 -0.97
CA PRO A 9 -21.86 -19.81 -0.78
C PRO A 9 -20.94 -19.85 -2.01
N LEU A 10 -20.89 -20.98 -2.72
CA LEU A 10 -20.11 -21.13 -3.95
C LEU A 10 -20.66 -20.25 -5.09
N ILE A 11 -22.00 -20.20 -5.23
CA ILE A 11 -22.65 -19.31 -6.21
C ILE A 11 -22.28 -17.85 -5.93
N CYS A 12 -22.39 -17.43 -4.66
CA CYS A 12 -22.00 -16.09 -4.24
C CYS A 12 -20.54 -15.78 -4.57
N ALA A 13 -19.62 -16.73 -4.36
CA ALA A 13 -18.20 -16.58 -4.69
C ALA A 13 -17.97 -16.41 -6.20
N VAL A 14 -18.64 -17.20 -7.03
CA VAL A 14 -18.56 -17.07 -8.50
C VAL A 14 -19.11 -15.72 -8.96
N ILE A 15 -20.27 -15.30 -8.44
CA ILE A 15 -20.84 -13.98 -8.74
C ILE A 15 -19.88 -12.86 -8.32
N ALA A 16 -19.29 -12.95 -7.13
CA ALA A 16 -18.32 -11.99 -6.63
C ALA A 16 -17.09 -11.87 -7.55
N ILE A 17 -16.52 -13.01 -7.99
CA ILE A 17 -15.40 -13.05 -8.93
C ILE A 17 -15.77 -12.36 -10.24
N LEU A 18 -16.91 -12.71 -10.84
CA LEU A 18 -17.36 -12.11 -12.10
C LEU A 18 -17.63 -10.61 -11.97
N ALA A 19 -18.25 -10.20 -10.87
CA ALA A 19 -18.49 -8.80 -10.55
C ALA A 19 -17.18 -8.02 -10.41
N CYS A 20 -16.18 -8.56 -9.70
CA CYS A 20 -14.86 -7.94 -9.56
C CYS A 20 -14.09 -7.86 -10.88
N ILE A 21 -14.19 -8.87 -11.76
CA ILE A 21 -13.59 -8.82 -13.11
C ILE A 21 -14.20 -7.67 -13.91
N TYR A 22 -15.52 -7.56 -13.94
CA TYR A 22 -16.20 -6.49 -14.67
C TYR A 22 -15.93 -5.11 -14.04
N ALA A 23 -15.93 -5.01 -12.71
CA ALA A 23 -15.60 -3.77 -12.00
C ALA A 23 -14.16 -3.33 -12.29
N SER A 24 -13.19 -4.25 -12.24
CA SER A 24 -11.79 -4.02 -12.60
C SER A 24 -11.65 -3.49 -14.03
N TYR A 25 -12.32 -4.13 -14.99
CA TYR A 25 -12.33 -3.67 -16.38
C TYR A 25 -12.92 -2.26 -16.53
N SER A 26 -14.08 -2.00 -15.92
CA SER A 26 -14.75 -0.70 -16.00
C SER A 26 -13.92 0.41 -15.34
N ASP A 27 -13.29 0.12 -14.21
CA ASP A 27 -12.46 1.06 -13.47
C ASP A 27 -11.17 1.39 -14.22
N MET A 28 -10.50 0.39 -14.81
CA MET A 28 -9.32 0.64 -15.64
C MET A 28 -9.62 1.43 -16.92
N LYS A 29 -10.80 1.23 -17.53
CA LYS A 29 -11.16 1.88 -18.80
C LYS A 29 -11.80 3.25 -18.62
N ASN A 30 -12.73 3.36 -17.69
CA ASN A 30 -13.59 4.53 -17.51
C ASN A 30 -13.37 5.26 -16.17
N GLY A 31 -12.60 4.68 -15.23
CA GLY A 31 -12.40 5.22 -13.88
C GLY A 31 -13.66 5.19 -13.01
N ILE A 32 -14.66 4.38 -13.38
CA ILE A 32 -15.98 4.36 -12.74
C ILE A 32 -16.45 2.92 -12.53
N ILE A 33 -16.95 2.64 -11.33
CA ILE A 33 -17.67 1.41 -10.99
C ILE A 33 -19.18 1.70 -11.08
N PRO A 34 -19.91 1.09 -12.03
CA PRO A 34 -21.29 1.48 -12.33
C PRO A 34 -22.27 1.06 -11.23
N ASN A 35 -23.18 1.97 -10.87
CA ASN A 35 -24.27 1.71 -9.92
C ASN A 35 -25.18 0.54 -10.35
N LYS A 36 -25.32 0.34 -11.66
CA LYS A 36 -26.08 -0.78 -12.26
C LYS A 36 -25.47 -2.14 -11.95
N LEU A 37 -24.20 -2.19 -11.55
CA LEU A 37 -23.53 -3.40 -11.07
C LEU A 37 -23.73 -3.54 -9.55
N THR A 38 -23.36 -2.52 -8.78
CA THR A 38 -23.21 -2.64 -7.33
C THR A 38 -24.53 -2.77 -6.58
N PHE A 39 -25.55 -1.95 -6.89
CA PHE A 39 -26.82 -2.01 -6.16
C PHE A 39 -27.56 -3.35 -6.36
N PRO A 40 -27.69 -3.89 -7.59
CA PRO A 40 -28.27 -5.21 -7.78
C PRO A 40 -27.49 -6.31 -7.05
N LEU A 41 -26.15 -6.24 -7.02
CA LEU A 41 -25.33 -7.23 -6.32
C LEU A 41 -25.56 -7.23 -4.80
N ILE A 42 -25.75 -6.06 -4.19
CA ILE A 42 -26.11 -5.97 -2.76
C ILE A 42 -27.45 -6.70 -2.52
N GLY A 43 -28.45 -6.42 -3.35
CA GLY A 43 -29.76 -7.07 -3.26
C GLY A 43 -29.68 -8.58 -3.46
N ILE A 44 -28.96 -9.04 -4.50
CA ILE A 44 -28.73 -10.46 -4.79
C ILE A 44 -28.02 -11.14 -3.61
N GLY A 45 -26.98 -10.51 -3.05
CA GLY A 45 -26.24 -11.06 -1.91
C GLY A 45 -27.12 -11.27 -0.68
N ILE A 46 -27.94 -10.27 -0.32
CA ILE A 46 -28.87 -10.38 0.80
C ILE A 46 -29.92 -11.49 0.56
N VAL A 47 -30.50 -11.56 -0.65
CA VAL A 47 -31.49 -12.57 -0.99
C VAL A 47 -30.89 -13.98 -0.95
N LEU A 48 -29.73 -14.19 -1.57
CA LEU A 48 -29.05 -15.49 -1.58
C LEU A 48 -28.67 -15.93 -0.17
N ASN A 49 -28.10 -15.05 0.65
CA ASN A 49 -27.78 -15.37 2.04
C ASN A 49 -29.05 -15.59 2.90
N GLY A 50 -30.16 -14.94 2.57
CA GLY A 50 -31.46 -15.19 3.20
C GLY A 50 -32.00 -16.59 2.89
N ILE A 51 -31.93 -17.00 1.62
CA ILE A 51 -32.28 -18.36 1.19
C ILE A 51 -31.36 -19.37 1.90
N TYR A 52 -30.05 -19.10 1.96
CA TYR A 52 -29.08 -19.95 2.64
C TYR A 52 -29.40 -20.12 4.13
N ALA A 53 -29.67 -19.02 4.84
CA ALA A 53 -30.06 -19.04 6.25
C ALA A 53 -31.34 -19.87 6.48
N PHE A 54 -32.32 -19.75 5.57
CA PHE A 54 -33.53 -20.57 5.62
C PHE A 54 -33.25 -22.04 5.38
N THR A 55 -32.40 -22.41 4.41
CA THR A 55 -32.05 -23.81 4.12
C THR A 55 -31.31 -24.49 5.27
N ILE A 56 -30.53 -23.75 6.05
CA ILE A 56 -29.83 -24.25 7.24
C ILE A 56 -30.73 -24.25 8.48
N GLY A 57 -31.88 -23.57 8.43
CA GLY A 57 -32.78 -23.41 9.57
C GLY A 57 -32.23 -22.48 10.67
N ASN A 58 -31.26 -21.61 10.34
CA ASN A 58 -30.65 -20.71 11.31
C ASN A 58 -30.79 -19.23 10.88
N PRO A 59 -31.79 -18.50 11.40
CA PRO A 59 -32.04 -17.10 11.03
C PRO A 59 -30.95 -16.14 11.51
N LEU A 60 -30.07 -16.56 12.43
CA LEU A 60 -28.95 -15.72 12.87
C LEU A 60 -27.98 -15.42 11.72
N PHE A 61 -27.87 -16.31 10.73
CA PHE A 61 -26.98 -16.11 9.57
C PHE A 61 -27.35 -14.88 8.76
N ILE A 62 -28.65 -14.65 8.49
CA ILE A 62 -29.07 -13.47 7.73
C ILE A 62 -28.92 -12.19 8.55
N VAL A 63 -29.15 -12.25 9.87
CA VAL A 63 -28.90 -11.11 10.77
C VAL A 63 -27.42 -10.73 10.76
N MET A 64 -26.51 -11.69 10.89
CA MET A 64 -25.07 -11.45 10.84
C MET A 64 -24.62 -10.95 9.46
N ALA A 65 -25.16 -11.49 8.37
CA ALA A 65 -24.87 -11.01 7.02
C ALA A 65 -25.26 -9.53 6.84
N LEU A 66 -26.43 -9.12 7.34
CA LEU A 66 -26.88 -7.73 7.33
C LEU A 66 -25.99 -6.84 8.21
N ILE A 67 -25.60 -7.31 9.40
CA ILE A 67 -24.69 -6.59 10.29
C ILE A 67 -23.33 -6.37 9.60
N TYR A 68 -22.72 -7.41 9.05
CA TYR A 68 -21.43 -7.29 8.37
C TYR A 68 -21.51 -6.36 7.16
N THR A 69 -22.57 -6.46 6.37
CA THR A 69 -22.81 -5.54 5.24
C THR A 69 -22.92 -4.09 5.71
N ALA A 70 -23.69 -3.83 6.77
CA ALA A 70 -23.87 -2.49 7.33
C ALA A 70 -22.56 -1.94 7.91
N VAL A 71 -21.80 -2.75 8.66
CA VAL A 71 -20.49 -2.37 9.21
C VAL A 71 -19.52 -1.99 8.09
N ILE A 72 -19.46 -2.79 7.01
CA ILE A 72 -18.59 -2.52 5.87
C ILE A 72 -19.02 -1.26 5.13
N PHE A 73 -20.32 -1.02 4.96
CA PHE A 73 -20.81 0.22 4.37
C PHE A 73 -20.42 1.45 5.22
N VAL A 74 -20.62 1.39 6.55
CA VAL A 74 -20.24 2.48 7.47
C VAL A 74 -18.74 2.74 7.41
N LEU A 75 -17.92 1.68 7.49
CA LEU A 75 -16.48 1.77 7.39
C LEU A 75 -16.06 2.38 6.04
N GLY A 76 -16.62 1.90 4.94
CA GLY A 76 -16.35 2.44 3.62
C GLY A 76 -16.77 3.90 3.48
N TYR A 77 -17.92 4.29 4.03
CA TYR A 77 -18.38 5.68 4.06
C TYR A 77 -17.43 6.58 4.85
N VAL A 78 -16.88 6.09 5.97
CA VAL A 78 -15.85 6.81 6.74
C VAL A 78 -14.60 7.02 5.88
N PHE A 79 -14.09 5.99 5.20
CA PHE A 79 -12.94 6.13 4.30
C PHE A 79 -13.20 7.08 3.11
N TRP A 80 -14.40 7.06 2.55
CA TRP A 80 -14.81 8.00 1.50
C TRP A 80 -14.85 9.43 2.01
N LYS A 81 -15.40 9.66 3.22
CA LYS A 81 -15.44 10.99 3.84
C LYS A 81 -14.04 11.56 4.11
N PHE A 82 -13.08 10.69 4.44
CA PHE A 82 -11.67 11.07 4.56
C PHE A 82 -10.93 11.19 3.22
N GLY A 83 -11.60 10.93 2.10
CA GLY A 83 -11.01 10.98 0.76
C GLY A 83 -10.01 9.87 0.46
N ALA A 84 -10.03 8.78 1.24
CA ALA A 84 -9.14 7.64 1.03
C ALA A 84 -9.63 6.71 -0.10
N TRP A 85 -10.95 6.56 -0.25
CA TRP A 85 -11.59 5.70 -1.25
C TRP A 85 -12.58 6.48 -2.11
N ALA A 86 -12.79 6.02 -3.34
CA ALA A 86 -13.84 6.54 -4.21
C ALA A 86 -15.19 5.93 -3.84
N GLY A 87 -16.28 6.61 -4.16
CA GLY A 87 -17.63 6.11 -3.88
C GLY A 87 -17.97 4.79 -4.60
N GLY A 88 -17.27 4.49 -5.70
CA GLY A 88 -17.36 3.19 -6.38
C GLY A 88 -16.85 2.04 -5.52
N ASP A 89 -15.69 2.21 -4.88
CA ASP A 89 -15.03 1.19 -4.06
C ASP A 89 -15.88 0.82 -2.85
N VAL A 90 -16.46 1.83 -2.18
CA VAL A 90 -17.37 1.64 -1.04
C VAL A 90 -18.55 0.76 -1.43
N LYS A 91 -19.17 1.04 -2.58
CA LYS A 91 -20.32 0.27 -3.08
C LYS A 91 -19.92 -1.15 -3.46
N LEU A 92 -18.74 -1.33 -4.05
CA LEU A 92 -18.24 -2.66 -4.41
C LEU A 92 -17.94 -3.50 -3.16
N PHE A 93 -17.25 -2.96 -2.15
CA PHE A 93 -17.05 -3.68 -0.88
C PHE A 93 -18.35 -4.01 -0.18
N THR A 94 -19.31 -3.08 -0.19
CA THR A 94 -20.65 -3.34 0.39
C THR A 94 -21.35 -4.49 -0.34
N ALA A 95 -21.28 -4.52 -1.67
CA ALA A 95 -21.82 -5.61 -2.49
C ALA A 95 -21.12 -6.94 -2.19
N LEU A 96 -19.80 -6.94 -2.05
CA LEU A 96 -19.02 -8.13 -1.73
C LEU A 96 -19.28 -8.61 -0.31
N ALA A 97 -19.48 -7.72 0.66
CA ALA A 97 -19.88 -8.07 2.02
C ALA A 97 -21.27 -8.70 2.08
N ALA A 98 -22.20 -8.21 1.25
CA ALA A 98 -23.54 -8.78 1.12
C ALA A 98 -23.53 -10.16 0.45
N LEU A 99 -22.65 -10.39 -0.53
CA LEU A 99 -22.49 -11.69 -1.20
C LEU A 99 -21.75 -12.70 -0.33
N LEU A 100 -20.64 -12.27 0.28
CA LEU A 100 -19.69 -13.10 1.02
C LEU A 100 -19.54 -12.60 2.47
N PRO A 101 -20.58 -12.72 3.31
CA PRO A 101 -20.48 -12.34 4.72
C PRO A 101 -19.60 -13.31 5.54
N PHE A 102 -19.44 -14.54 5.06
CA PHE A 102 -18.70 -15.62 5.71
C PHE A 102 -17.63 -16.20 4.78
N PRO A 103 -16.55 -16.80 5.32
CA PRO A 103 -15.51 -17.40 4.50
C PRO A 103 -16.06 -18.56 3.65
N VAL A 104 -15.64 -18.61 2.38
CA VAL A 104 -15.99 -19.68 1.44
C VAL A 104 -14.72 -20.42 1.04
N THR A 105 -14.68 -21.72 1.32
CA THR A 105 -13.57 -22.59 0.94
C THR A 105 -13.84 -23.24 -0.42
N LEU A 106 -13.14 -22.77 -1.46
CA LEU A 106 -13.22 -23.37 -2.80
C LEU A 106 -12.36 -24.63 -2.92
N PHE A 107 -11.14 -24.57 -2.38
CA PHE A 107 -10.16 -25.66 -2.38
C PHE A 107 -9.45 -25.67 -1.03
N ASN A 108 -9.24 -26.85 -0.47
CA ASN A 108 -8.42 -27.02 0.73
C ASN A 108 -7.12 -27.71 0.33
N TYR A 109 -5.98 -27.13 0.73
CA TYR A 109 -4.67 -27.71 0.49
C TYR A 109 -3.75 -27.41 1.67
N THR A 110 -2.70 -28.22 1.83
CA THR A 110 -1.72 -28.06 2.91
C THR A 110 -0.36 -27.68 2.36
N ILE A 111 0.25 -26.65 2.92
CA ILE A 111 1.64 -26.26 2.64
C ILE A 111 2.35 -26.13 3.98
N LEU A 112 3.50 -26.79 4.14
CA LEU A 112 4.32 -26.73 5.37
C LEU A 112 3.50 -27.03 6.64
N ASN A 113 2.64 -28.06 6.58
CA ASN A 113 1.71 -28.49 7.64
C ASN A 113 0.63 -27.47 8.04
N GLU A 114 0.50 -26.34 7.35
CA GLU A 114 -0.58 -25.37 7.52
C GLU A 114 -1.68 -25.61 6.49
N GLN A 115 -2.95 -25.52 6.94
CA GLN A 115 -4.12 -25.62 6.07
C GLN A 115 -4.45 -24.27 5.44
N PHE A 116 -4.66 -24.27 4.13
CA PHE A 116 -5.11 -23.13 3.35
C PHE A 116 -6.51 -23.39 2.78
N PRO A 117 -7.37 -22.36 2.67
CA PRO A 117 -7.11 -20.95 3.02
C PRO A 117 -7.10 -20.68 4.54
N VAL A 118 -6.22 -19.78 4.99
CA VAL A 118 -6.15 -19.38 6.41
C VAL A 118 -7.32 -18.49 6.78
N ILE A 119 -8.15 -18.93 7.72
CA ILE A 119 -9.35 -18.21 8.16
C ILE A 119 -9.00 -17.30 9.35
N ALA A 120 -9.36 -16.02 9.24
CA ALA A 120 -9.18 -15.04 10.30
C ALA A 120 -10.27 -15.17 11.40
N THR A 121 -9.99 -14.59 12.57
CA THR A 121 -10.97 -14.53 13.68
C THR A 121 -12.04 -13.47 13.49
N TYR A 122 -11.79 -12.47 12.63
CA TYR A 122 -12.74 -11.41 12.30
C TYR A 122 -13.56 -11.74 11.03
N PRO A 123 -14.64 -11.00 10.75
CA PRO A 123 -15.51 -11.28 9.61
C PRO A 123 -14.79 -11.27 8.25
N PHE A 124 -15.18 -12.17 7.36
CA PHE A 124 -14.56 -12.33 6.03
C PHE A 124 -14.53 -11.06 5.17
N PRO A 125 -15.56 -10.18 5.18
CA PRO A 125 -15.46 -8.91 4.45
C PRO A 125 -14.29 -8.02 4.90
N LEU A 126 -13.85 -8.14 6.16
CA LEU A 126 -12.66 -7.42 6.64
C LEU A 126 -11.37 -8.06 6.12
N THR A 127 -11.28 -9.39 6.06
CA THR A 127 -10.19 -10.10 5.36
C THR A 127 -10.05 -9.61 3.93
N LEU A 128 -11.19 -9.51 3.23
CA LEU A 128 -11.22 -9.00 1.86
C LEU A 128 -10.67 -7.58 1.75
N ILE A 129 -11.09 -6.67 2.63
CA ILE A 129 -10.57 -5.28 2.64
C ILE A 129 -9.06 -5.27 2.90
N LEU A 130 -8.59 -5.99 3.92
CA LEU A 130 -7.17 -6.01 4.29
C LEU A 130 -6.32 -6.60 3.17
N ASN A 131 -6.75 -7.71 2.57
CA ASN A 131 -6.09 -8.30 1.42
C ASN A 131 -6.10 -7.37 0.20
N SER A 132 -7.18 -6.60 -0.02
CA SER A 132 -7.27 -5.61 -1.11
C SER A 132 -6.35 -4.41 -0.90
N ILE A 133 -6.18 -3.97 0.36
CA ILE A 133 -5.24 -2.90 0.71
C ILE A 133 -3.80 -3.41 0.54
N LEU A 134 -3.50 -4.64 0.98
CA LEU A 134 -2.15 -5.21 0.82
C LEU A 134 -1.82 -5.49 -0.65
N SER A 135 -2.81 -5.92 -1.45
CA SER A 135 -2.65 -6.18 -2.88
C SER A 135 -2.48 -4.90 -3.72
N ILE A 136 -2.83 -3.73 -3.19
CA ILE A 136 -2.57 -2.46 -3.88
C ILE A 136 -1.08 -2.28 -4.12
N PHE A 137 -0.23 -2.78 -3.22
CA PHE A 137 1.21 -2.60 -3.32
C PHE A 137 1.77 -3.21 -4.61
N PRO A 138 1.68 -4.53 -4.86
CA PRO A 138 2.17 -5.12 -6.10
C PRO A 138 1.49 -4.54 -7.34
N PHE A 139 0.19 -4.25 -7.28
CA PHE A 139 -0.54 -3.63 -8.39
C PHE A 139 0.00 -2.24 -8.74
N LEU A 140 0.16 -1.37 -7.73
CA LEU A 140 0.68 -0.02 -7.88
C LEU A 140 2.11 -0.06 -8.44
N LEU A 141 2.95 -0.99 -7.96
CA LEU A 141 4.31 -1.13 -8.49
C LEU A 141 4.28 -1.44 -10.00
N ILE A 142 3.47 -2.41 -10.42
CA ILE A 142 3.34 -2.80 -11.84
C ILE A 142 2.75 -1.65 -12.67
N PHE A 143 1.72 -0.99 -12.16
CA PHE A 143 1.04 0.10 -12.85
C PHE A 143 1.96 1.31 -13.05
N VAL A 144 2.65 1.76 -12.00
CA VAL A 144 3.61 2.87 -12.06
C VAL A 144 4.78 2.51 -12.98
N PHE A 145 5.28 1.27 -12.92
CA PHE A 145 6.32 0.81 -13.83
C PHE A 145 5.85 0.84 -15.30
N TYR A 146 4.64 0.37 -15.59
CA TYR A 146 4.05 0.43 -16.93
C TYR A 146 3.91 1.86 -17.43
N VAL A 147 3.43 2.79 -16.59
CA VAL A 147 3.33 4.22 -16.95
C VAL A 147 4.70 4.84 -17.19
N ALA A 148 5.69 4.54 -16.33
CA ALA A 148 7.06 5.01 -16.48
C ALA A 148 7.68 4.52 -17.80
N VAL A 149 7.50 3.25 -18.16
CA VAL A 149 8.07 2.70 -19.41
C VAL A 149 7.36 3.24 -20.65
N LYS A 150 6.02 3.29 -20.63
CA LYS A 150 5.24 3.58 -21.85
C LYS A 150 4.99 5.07 -22.08
N THR A 151 4.79 5.83 -21.02
CA THR A 151 4.31 7.23 -21.09
C THR A 151 5.39 8.22 -20.71
N LYS A 152 6.17 7.93 -19.66
CA LYS A 152 7.16 8.87 -19.08
C LYS A 152 8.56 8.23 -18.94
N PRO A 153 9.26 7.93 -20.05
CA PRO A 153 10.50 7.15 -20.04
C PRO A 153 11.64 7.79 -19.23
N HIS A 154 11.63 9.11 -19.03
CA HIS A 154 12.58 9.79 -18.16
C HIS A 154 12.54 9.27 -16.70
N LEU A 155 11.36 8.82 -16.23
CA LEU A 155 11.19 8.24 -14.91
C LEU A 155 11.89 6.89 -14.75
N VAL A 156 12.12 6.14 -15.83
CA VAL A 156 12.88 4.89 -15.80
C VAL A 156 14.34 5.17 -15.41
N GLY A 157 14.89 6.28 -15.90
CA GLY A 157 16.23 6.74 -15.51
C GLY A 157 16.34 7.06 -14.02
N GLU A 158 15.30 7.68 -13.45
CA GLU A 158 15.22 7.94 -12.02
C GLU A 158 15.04 6.64 -11.22
N LEU A 159 14.16 5.74 -11.66
CA LEU A 159 13.89 4.46 -11.03
C LEU A 159 15.14 3.57 -10.94
N LEU A 160 15.94 3.52 -12.01
CA LEU A 160 17.18 2.74 -12.10
C LEU A 160 18.41 3.47 -11.57
N SER A 161 18.27 4.70 -11.09
CA SER A 161 19.41 5.42 -10.49
C SER A 161 20.07 4.71 -9.29
N PRO A 162 19.37 3.92 -8.45
CA PRO A 162 20.03 3.10 -7.41
C PRO A 162 21.03 2.09 -7.99
N VAL A 163 20.73 1.52 -9.17
CA VAL A 163 21.64 0.60 -9.88
C VAL A 163 22.89 1.34 -10.34
N LYS A 164 22.73 2.58 -10.84
CA LYS A 164 23.87 3.45 -11.21
C LYS A 164 24.71 3.87 -10.00
N GLN A 165 24.09 3.97 -8.82
CA GLN A 165 24.74 4.33 -7.56
C GLN A 165 25.31 3.12 -6.78
N TYR A 166 25.66 2.04 -7.49
CA TYR A 166 26.16 0.79 -6.91
C TYR A 166 27.31 0.97 -5.90
N LYS A 167 28.20 1.96 -6.09
CA LYS A 167 29.30 2.25 -5.15
C LYS A 167 28.81 2.53 -3.74
N LYS A 168 27.71 3.26 -3.60
CA LYS A 168 27.10 3.56 -2.30
C LYS A 168 26.56 2.27 -1.64
N ASN A 169 25.91 1.42 -2.43
CA ASN A 169 25.32 0.18 -1.94
C ASN A 169 26.38 -0.85 -1.57
N ILE A 170 27.52 -0.88 -2.27
CA ILE A 170 28.70 -1.67 -1.90
C ILE A 170 29.26 -1.21 -0.55
N VAL A 171 29.48 0.10 -0.36
CA VAL A 171 30.04 0.59 0.90
C VAL A 171 29.09 0.30 2.07
N LEU A 172 27.78 0.46 1.85
CA LEU A 172 26.77 0.16 2.87
C LEU A 172 26.68 -1.34 3.17
N SER A 173 26.69 -2.21 2.15
CA SER A 173 26.65 -3.65 2.36
C SER A 173 27.88 -4.12 3.15
N LEU A 174 29.08 -3.65 2.79
CA LEU A 174 30.30 -3.97 3.50
C LEU A 174 30.27 -3.46 4.94
N ALA A 175 29.74 -2.25 5.19
CA ALA A 175 29.57 -1.73 6.54
C ALA A 175 28.60 -2.58 7.39
N ILE A 176 27.49 -3.03 6.81
CA ILE A 176 26.55 -3.95 7.47
C ILE A 176 27.24 -5.28 7.75
N THR A 177 27.96 -5.86 6.78
CA THR A 177 28.74 -7.08 6.97
C THR A 177 29.74 -6.92 8.12
N SER A 178 30.48 -5.80 8.17
CA SER A 178 31.40 -5.53 9.28
C SER A 178 30.67 -5.44 10.62
N ALA A 179 29.52 -4.76 10.68
CA ALA A 179 28.73 -4.66 11.90
C ALA A 179 28.19 -6.03 12.37
N VAL A 180 27.76 -6.87 11.44
CA VAL A 180 27.33 -8.26 11.71
C VAL A 180 28.49 -9.09 12.24
N THR A 181 29.66 -9.03 11.61
CA THR A 181 30.85 -9.77 12.06
C THR A 181 31.30 -9.34 13.45
N ILE A 182 31.39 -8.02 13.71
CA ILE A 182 31.76 -7.50 15.03
C ILE A 182 30.74 -7.94 16.09
N THR A 183 29.44 -7.84 15.77
CA THR A 183 28.37 -8.26 16.67
C THR A 183 28.48 -9.75 17.00
N PHE A 184 28.67 -10.59 15.99
CA PHE A 184 28.83 -12.04 16.16
C PHE A 184 30.03 -12.37 17.07
N GLN A 185 31.19 -11.75 16.82
CA GLN A 185 32.39 -11.97 17.63
C GLN A 185 32.22 -11.48 19.08
N LEU A 186 31.61 -10.31 19.29
CA LEU A 186 31.29 -9.80 20.63
C LEU A 186 30.35 -10.75 21.39
N THR A 187 29.33 -11.28 20.72
CA THR A 187 28.40 -12.23 21.36
C THR A 187 29.07 -13.53 21.76
N GLN A 188 30.03 -14.02 20.97
CA GLN A 188 30.83 -15.20 21.33
C GLN A 188 31.78 -14.92 22.50
N LEU A 189 32.48 -13.78 22.47
CA LEU A 189 33.45 -13.41 23.51
C LEU A 189 32.80 -13.25 24.88
N LEU A 190 31.64 -12.59 24.93
CA LEU A 190 30.93 -12.31 26.18
C LEU A 190 30.20 -13.55 26.75
N HIS A 191 30.32 -14.73 26.11
CA HIS A 191 29.67 -15.98 26.52
C HIS A 191 28.22 -15.76 26.96
N ILE A 192 27.48 -14.90 26.24
CA ILE A 192 26.13 -14.52 26.62
C ILE A 192 25.24 -15.74 26.34
N GLN A 193 25.16 -16.65 27.31
CA GLN A 193 24.29 -17.82 27.36
C GLN A 193 22.97 -17.47 28.08
N MET A 194 22.36 -16.33 27.76
CA MET A 194 21.07 -15.90 28.33
C MET A 194 19.98 -15.86 27.26
N PHE A 195 18.74 -16.16 27.65
CA PHE A 195 17.51 -16.28 26.85
C PHE A 195 17.58 -15.82 25.37
N GLN A 196 17.33 -16.80 24.49
CA GLN A 196 17.44 -16.75 23.02
C GLN A 196 16.83 -15.49 22.36
N TYR A 197 15.74 -14.95 22.91
CA TYR A 197 15.03 -13.78 22.38
C TYR A 197 15.68 -12.43 22.67
N GLN A 198 16.19 -12.23 23.90
CA GLN A 198 16.78 -10.96 24.30
C GLN A 198 18.11 -10.71 23.57
N ILE A 199 18.87 -11.78 23.31
CA ILE A 199 20.10 -11.73 22.50
C ILE A 199 19.80 -11.30 21.06
N LEU A 200 18.73 -11.84 20.45
CA LEU A 200 18.38 -11.51 19.07
C LEU A 200 18.08 -10.01 18.91
N ILE A 201 17.22 -9.46 19.77
CA ILE A 201 16.87 -8.03 19.73
C ILE A 201 18.11 -7.16 20.00
N LEU A 202 18.91 -7.51 21.00
CA LEU A 202 20.15 -6.79 21.31
C LEU A 202 21.14 -6.83 20.14
N SER A 203 21.25 -7.96 19.44
CA SER A 203 22.13 -8.13 18.28
C SER A 203 21.68 -7.24 17.12
N PHE A 204 20.37 -7.13 16.85
CA PHE A 204 19.84 -6.23 15.83
C PHE A 204 20.08 -4.76 16.18
N ILE A 205 19.88 -4.39 17.44
CA ILE A 205 20.18 -3.03 17.94
C ILE A 205 21.67 -2.73 17.77
N LEU A 206 22.55 -3.66 18.12
CA LEU A 206 24.00 -3.48 18.02
C LEU A 206 24.45 -3.37 16.55
N ILE A 207 23.94 -4.25 15.67
CA ILE A 207 24.20 -4.18 14.22
C ILE A 207 23.76 -2.82 13.68
N TYR A 208 22.58 -2.34 14.06
CA TYR A 208 22.07 -1.03 13.64
C TYR A 208 22.98 0.12 14.11
N ILE A 209 23.35 0.14 15.40
CA ILE A 209 24.24 1.16 15.96
C ILE A 209 25.61 1.13 15.29
N LEU A 210 26.23 -0.06 15.17
CA LEU A 210 27.54 -0.21 14.52
C LEU A 210 27.48 0.22 13.05
N THR A 211 26.44 -0.16 12.31
CA THR A 211 26.26 0.27 10.93
C THR A 211 26.17 1.79 10.84
N LEU A 212 25.44 2.45 11.76
CA LEU A 212 25.36 3.92 11.81
C LEU A 212 26.71 4.56 12.15
N VAL A 213 27.42 4.03 13.14
CA VAL A 213 28.74 4.54 13.57
C VAL A 213 29.76 4.41 12.44
N ILE A 214 29.88 3.22 11.83
CA ILE A 214 30.77 2.96 10.69
C ILE A 214 30.39 3.88 9.53
N SER A 215 29.09 3.99 9.20
CA SER A 215 28.62 4.81 8.08
C SER A 215 28.85 6.31 8.25
N LYS A 216 28.81 6.82 9.49
CA LYS A 216 29.07 8.25 9.80
C LYS A 216 30.55 8.57 10.04
N SER A 217 31.40 7.56 10.20
CA SER A 217 32.83 7.78 10.43
C SER A 217 33.53 8.44 9.22
N PRO A 218 34.64 9.19 9.43
CA PRO A 218 35.45 9.77 8.37
C PRO A 218 35.87 8.71 7.33
N ASN A 219 35.93 9.09 6.05
CA ASN A 219 36.15 8.14 4.95
C ASN A 219 37.39 7.24 5.13
N ARG A 220 38.49 7.78 5.68
CA ARG A 220 39.71 6.98 5.97
C ARG A 220 39.46 5.93 7.04
N ILE A 221 38.84 6.31 8.17
CA ILE A 221 38.53 5.40 9.29
C ILE A 221 37.54 4.32 8.84
N LYS A 222 36.48 4.73 8.13
CA LYS A 222 35.49 3.83 7.52
C LYS A 222 36.14 2.77 6.64
N ALA A 223 37.02 3.20 5.73
CA ALA A 223 37.70 2.30 4.81
C ALA A 223 38.56 1.27 5.54
N VAL A 224 39.33 1.71 6.55
CA VAL A 224 40.17 0.82 7.37
C VAL A 224 39.31 -0.21 8.10
N ILE A 225 38.28 0.22 8.84
CA ILE A 225 37.39 -0.68 9.59
C ILE A 225 36.75 -1.70 8.65
N ILE A 226 36.15 -1.23 7.56
CA ILE A 226 35.50 -2.10 6.58
C ILE A 226 36.50 -3.11 6.03
N SER A 227 37.67 -2.67 5.56
CA SER A 227 38.66 -3.58 4.98
C SER A 227 39.14 -4.65 5.96
N VAL A 228 39.52 -4.28 7.18
CA VAL A 228 40.06 -5.21 8.18
C VAL A 228 39.00 -6.24 8.59
N VAL A 229 37.79 -5.77 8.91
CA VAL A 229 36.73 -6.65 9.41
C VAL A 229 36.19 -7.55 8.30
N THR A 230 36.06 -7.05 7.07
CA THR A 230 35.60 -7.88 5.93
C THR A 230 36.63 -8.93 5.54
N VAL A 231 37.93 -8.62 5.56
CA VAL A 231 39.00 -9.62 5.33
C VAL A 231 38.95 -10.69 6.40
N PHE A 232 38.80 -10.30 7.67
CA PHE A 232 38.61 -11.24 8.77
C PHE A 232 37.35 -12.12 8.58
N ALA A 233 36.22 -11.52 8.18
CA ALA A 233 34.98 -12.25 7.92
C ALA A 233 35.10 -13.25 6.75
N LEU A 234 35.82 -12.88 5.69
CA LEU A 234 36.09 -13.75 4.54
C LEU A 234 37.05 -14.89 4.90
N TYR A 235 38.02 -14.64 5.79
CA TYR A 235 38.93 -15.66 6.29
C TYR A 235 38.18 -16.71 7.12
N GLU A 236 37.32 -16.27 8.05
CA GLU A 236 36.54 -17.15 8.92
C GLU A 236 35.50 -17.98 8.14
N LYS A 237 34.72 -17.34 7.26
CA LYS A 237 33.59 -17.96 6.57
C LYS A 237 33.42 -17.41 5.15
N PHE A 238 34.30 -17.80 4.24
CA PHE A 238 34.36 -17.27 2.89
C PHE A 238 33.02 -17.28 2.15
N GLU A 239 32.40 -18.46 1.98
CA GLU A 239 31.18 -18.61 1.18
C GLU A 239 30.00 -17.83 1.76
N ILE A 240 29.77 -17.95 3.08
CA ILE A 240 28.66 -17.28 3.77
C ILE A 240 28.83 -15.76 3.70
N THR A 241 30.05 -15.26 3.94
CA THR A 241 30.34 -13.82 3.90
C THR A 241 30.17 -13.27 2.48
N LEU A 242 30.67 -13.97 1.46
CA LEU A 242 30.56 -13.54 0.07
C LEU A 242 29.09 -13.51 -0.39
N MET A 243 28.34 -14.58 -0.13
CA MET A 243 26.90 -14.65 -0.43
C MET A 243 26.10 -13.60 0.33
N GLY A 244 26.43 -13.37 1.60
CA GLY A 244 25.82 -12.33 2.43
C GLY A 244 26.04 -10.92 1.86
N ILE A 245 27.27 -10.60 1.43
CA ILE A 245 27.58 -9.31 0.80
C ILE A 245 26.78 -9.14 -0.49
N LEU A 246 26.77 -10.14 -1.38
CA LEU A 246 26.04 -10.09 -2.65
C LEU A 246 24.52 -9.93 -2.41
N PHE A 247 23.96 -10.71 -1.49
CA PHE A 247 22.55 -10.63 -1.11
C PHE A 247 22.19 -9.26 -0.53
N LEU A 248 23.03 -8.70 0.35
CA LEU A 248 22.85 -7.36 0.90
C LEU A 248 22.90 -6.28 -0.20
N MET A 249 23.84 -6.39 -1.14
CA MET A 249 23.92 -5.44 -2.26
C MET A 249 22.66 -5.45 -3.13
N ILE A 250 22.17 -6.65 -3.49
CA ILE A 250 20.96 -6.81 -4.31
C ILE A 250 19.75 -6.31 -3.53
N SER A 251 19.55 -6.76 -2.29
CA SER A 251 18.40 -6.37 -1.48
C SER A 251 18.34 -4.87 -1.21
N LEU A 252 19.46 -4.21 -0.86
CA LEU A 252 19.52 -2.76 -0.70
C LEU A 252 19.13 -2.02 -1.98
N THR A 253 19.63 -2.49 -3.13
CA THR A 253 19.32 -1.90 -4.43
C THR A 253 17.83 -2.05 -4.76
N VAL A 254 17.27 -3.25 -4.55
CA VAL A 254 15.83 -3.52 -4.75
C VAL A 254 14.97 -2.65 -3.82
N ILE A 255 15.33 -2.53 -2.54
CA ILE A 255 14.62 -1.68 -1.58
C ILE A 255 14.67 -0.21 -2.01
N GLU A 256 15.81 0.31 -2.46
CA GLU A 256 15.92 1.68 -2.96
C GLU A 256 15.08 1.91 -4.23
N ILE A 257 15.04 0.93 -5.15
CA ILE A 257 14.18 0.97 -6.35
C ILE A 257 12.70 1.00 -5.94
N ILE A 258 12.27 0.08 -5.07
CA ILE A 258 10.89 0.02 -4.55
C ILE A 258 10.53 1.35 -3.89
N LYS A 259 11.41 1.89 -3.03
CA LYS A 259 11.19 3.17 -2.37
C LYS A 259 11.01 4.30 -3.38
N LYS A 260 11.88 4.40 -4.40
CA LYS A 260 11.74 5.43 -5.45
C LYS A 260 10.45 5.28 -6.24
N LEU A 261 10.09 4.03 -6.57
CA LEU A 261 8.85 3.71 -7.28
C LEU A 261 7.64 4.22 -6.48
N LEU A 262 7.62 4.00 -5.17
CA LEU A 262 6.52 4.40 -4.29
C LEU A 262 6.50 5.89 -3.93
N THR A 263 7.63 6.60 -4.04
CA THR A 263 7.71 8.03 -3.68
C THR A 263 7.67 8.94 -4.90
N THR A 264 8.82 9.20 -5.51
CA THR A 264 8.97 10.29 -6.49
C THR A 264 8.42 9.86 -7.84
N VAL A 265 8.73 8.62 -8.25
CA VAL A 265 8.31 8.08 -9.54
C VAL A 265 6.80 7.88 -9.58
N SER A 266 6.18 7.33 -8.53
CA SER A 266 4.71 7.26 -8.41
C SER A 266 4.07 8.64 -8.46
N ARG A 267 4.60 9.63 -7.71
CA ARG A 267 4.04 10.98 -7.70
C ARG A 267 4.04 11.62 -9.09
N GLU A 268 5.14 11.52 -9.83
CA GLU A 268 5.25 12.12 -11.17
C GLU A 268 4.58 11.28 -12.25
N ALA A 269 4.59 9.96 -12.14
CA ALA A 269 3.88 9.07 -13.06
C ALA A 269 2.35 9.25 -12.98
N LEU A 270 1.83 9.57 -11.80
CA LEU A 270 0.40 9.72 -11.53
C LEU A 270 -0.07 11.18 -11.54
N GLN A 271 0.73 12.11 -12.06
CA GLN A 271 0.34 13.52 -12.17
C GLN A 271 0.57 14.01 -13.58
N ASP A 272 -0.45 14.61 -14.19
CA ASP A 272 -0.37 15.18 -15.52
C ASP A 272 -0.76 16.66 -15.47
N ASP A 273 -0.14 17.48 -16.33
CA ASP A 273 -0.41 18.91 -16.42
C ASP A 273 -1.45 19.15 -17.52
N TYR A 274 -2.52 19.88 -17.20
CA TYR A 274 -3.61 20.26 -18.10
C TYR A 274 -3.69 21.78 -18.23
N ASN A 275 -4.16 22.26 -19.37
CA ASN A 275 -4.57 23.67 -19.49
C ASN A 275 -5.87 23.88 -18.69
N ILE A 276 -6.12 25.10 -18.20
CA ILE A 276 -7.30 25.35 -17.36
C ILE A 276 -8.59 25.13 -18.14
N SER A 277 -8.58 25.45 -19.43
CA SER A 277 -9.69 25.20 -20.37
C SER A 277 -10.00 23.72 -20.61
N GLU A 278 -9.07 22.81 -20.27
CA GLU A 278 -9.25 21.37 -20.43
C GLU A 278 -9.77 20.69 -19.16
N LEU A 279 -9.84 21.43 -18.04
CA LEU A 279 -10.31 20.91 -16.77
C LEU A 279 -11.80 20.56 -16.84
N ARG A 280 -12.15 19.45 -16.17
CA ARG A 280 -13.53 18.96 -16.10
C ARG A 280 -13.87 18.53 -14.69
N GLU A 281 -15.16 18.50 -14.40
CA GLU A 281 -15.69 17.93 -13.16
C GLU A 281 -15.10 16.52 -12.92
N GLY A 282 -14.72 16.25 -11.68
CA GLY A 282 -14.15 14.97 -11.23
C GLY A 282 -12.64 14.83 -11.41
N MET A 283 -11.95 15.76 -12.09
CA MET A 283 -10.48 15.77 -12.12
C MET A 283 -9.92 16.06 -10.71
N ILE A 284 -8.93 15.29 -10.25
CA ILE A 284 -8.42 15.40 -8.87
C ILE A 284 -7.21 16.35 -8.82
N PRO A 285 -7.25 17.48 -8.09
CA PRO A 285 -6.11 18.39 -8.00
C PRO A 285 -4.88 17.74 -7.35
N ALA A 286 -3.68 18.04 -7.87
CA ALA A 286 -2.45 17.52 -7.30
C ALA A 286 -2.04 18.19 -5.98
N TYR A 287 -2.41 19.45 -5.80
CA TYR A 287 -2.09 20.30 -4.64
C TYR A 287 -3.31 21.09 -4.18
N ASN A 288 -3.30 21.52 -2.92
CA ASN A 288 -4.33 22.42 -2.41
C ASN A 288 -4.02 23.84 -2.87
N LEU A 289 -5.05 24.60 -3.22
CA LEU A 289 -4.95 26.01 -3.60
C LEU A 289 -5.55 26.87 -2.49
N TYR A 290 -4.80 27.85 -2.03
CA TYR A 290 -5.18 28.74 -0.95
C TYR A 290 -5.05 30.20 -1.36
N GLU A 291 -5.88 31.05 -0.76
CA GLU A 291 -5.80 32.51 -0.92
C GLU A 291 -5.52 33.19 0.42
N LYS A 292 -4.50 34.07 0.42
CA LYS A 292 -4.17 34.92 1.57
C LYS A 292 -3.64 36.26 1.07
N TYR A 293 -4.19 37.35 1.59
CA TYR A 293 -3.83 38.72 1.20
C TYR A 293 -3.89 38.93 -0.33
N ASP A 294 -4.96 38.44 -0.96
CA ASP A 294 -5.22 38.57 -2.41
C ASP A 294 -4.21 37.85 -3.32
N LYS A 295 -3.30 37.05 -2.74
CA LYS A 295 -2.36 36.18 -3.45
C LYS A 295 -2.76 34.72 -3.30
N VAL A 296 -2.68 34.00 -4.42
CA VAL A 296 -2.92 32.56 -4.49
C VAL A 296 -1.60 31.83 -4.31
N TYR A 297 -1.61 30.76 -3.53
CA TYR A 297 -0.45 29.88 -3.36
C TYR A 297 -0.86 28.42 -3.34
N THR A 298 0.07 27.59 -3.80
CA THR A 298 -0.06 26.14 -3.86
C THR A 298 0.65 25.51 -2.66
N ASP A 299 0.04 24.47 -2.11
CA ASP A 299 0.65 23.63 -1.08
C ASP A 299 0.86 22.23 -1.62
N ASP A 300 2.05 22.00 -2.14
CA ASP A 300 2.51 20.75 -2.74
C ASP A 300 3.26 19.84 -1.74
N LYS A 301 3.44 20.31 -0.49
CA LYS A 301 4.17 19.60 0.56
C LYS A 301 3.28 18.55 1.24
N SER A 302 3.76 17.30 1.25
CA SER A 302 3.14 16.19 1.98
C SER A 302 3.15 16.43 3.50
N PHE A 303 2.20 15.82 4.21
CA PHE A 303 2.10 15.91 5.67
C PHE A 303 3.41 15.48 6.36
N LEU A 304 4.04 14.41 5.87
CA LEU A 304 5.30 13.90 6.42
C LEU A 304 6.49 14.86 6.20
N SER A 305 6.51 15.58 5.06
CA SER A 305 7.53 16.60 4.83
C SER A 305 7.35 17.81 5.75
N LYS A 306 6.11 18.21 6.02
CA LYS A 306 5.78 19.29 6.98
C LYS A 306 6.18 18.90 8.40
N PHE A 307 5.89 17.66 8.79
CA PHE A 307 6.31 17.14 10.09
C PHE A 307 7.84 17.11 10.23
N LYS A 308 8.55 16.67 9.19
CA LYS A 308 10.03 16.66 9.18
C LYS A 308 10.63 18.07 9.23
N GLU A 309 9.99 19.04 8.57
CA GLU A 309 10.39 20.44 8.57
C GLU A 309 10.16 21.07 9.95
N ALA A 310 8.98 20.87 10.55
CA ALA A 310 8.66 21.29 11.91
C ALA A 310 9.62 20.68 12.96
N MET A 311 9.96 19.39 12.82
CA MET A 311 10.96 18.73 13.66
C MET A 311 12.38 19.31 13.49
N LYS A 312 12.71 19.84 12.30
CA LYS A 312 14.01 20.47 12.03
C LYS A 312 14.08 21.92 12.49
N THR A 313 13.00 22.69 12.33
CA THR A 313 12.97 24.13 12.60
C THR A 313 12.43 24.46 13.99
N GLY A 314 11.80 23.50 14.68
CA GLY A 314 11.10 23.72 15.94
C GLY A 314 9.78 24.50 15.77
N ASP A 315 9.41 24.85 14.53
CA ASP A 315 8.24 25.65 14.22
C ASP A 315 7.05 24.76 13.83
N VAL A 316 6.10 24.64 14.75
CA VAL A 316 4.85 23.89 14.58
C VAL A 316 3.78 24.68 13.84
N THR A 317 3.99 25.97 13.54
CA THR A 317 2.96 26.78 12.85
C THR A 317 2.67 26.27 11.44
N GLY A 318 3.63 25.61 10.76
CA GLY A 318 3.39 24.96 9.46
C GLY A 318 2.43 23.76 9.49
N LEU A 319 2.17 23.19 10.68
CA LEU A 319 1.23 22.09 10.92
C LEU A 319 -0.18 22.57 11.29
N THR A 320 -0.31 23.74 11.92
CA THR A 320 -1.56 24.23 12.53
C THR A 320 -2.07 25.56 11.99
N ALA A 321 -1.27 26.36 11.27
CA ALA A 321 -1.70 27.68 10.83
C ALA A 321 -2.79 27.58 9.74
N PRO A 322 -3.90 28.33 9.88
CA PRO A 322 -4.89 28.44 8.81
C PRO A 322 -4.19 29.10 7.63
N LYS A 323 -4.02 28.31 6.58
CA LYS A 323 -3.38 28.73 5.33
C LYS A 323 -4.33 29.61 4.53
N GLY A 324 -4.89 30.68 5.11
CA GLY A 324 -5.87 31.51 4.40
C GLY A 324 -7.12 30.72 4.02
N LYS A 325 -7.89 31.21 3.05
CA LYS A 325 -9.12 30.56 2.59
C LYS A 325 -8.73 29.42 1.62
N LEU A 326 -9.14 28.19 1.93
CA LEU A 326 -9.02 27.06 1.01
C LEU A 326 -9.94 27.32 -0.18
N LEU A 327 -9.37 27.35 -1.39
CA LEU A 327 -10.11 27.53 -2.63
C LEU A 327 -10.36 26.18 -3.30
N ILE A 328 -9.31 25.38 -3.48
CA ILE A 328 -9.37 24.07 -4.15
C ILE A 328 -8.71 23.02 -3.26
N SER A 329 -9.42 21.90 -3.07
CA SER A 329 -8.94 20.78 -2.25
C SER A 329 -8.44 19.61 -3.09
N THR A 330 -7.52 18.80 -2.56
CA THR A 330 -7.07 17.55 -3.20
C THR A 330 -7.95 16.35 -2.85
N MET A 331 -9.23 16.54 -2.53
CA MET A 331 -10.11 15.42 -2.17
C MET A 331 -10.32 14.48 -3.36
N ALA A 332 -10.45 13.18 -3.08
CA ALA A 332 -10.67 12.16 -4.10
C ALA A 332 -12.00 12.32 -4.87
N ALA A 333 -12.91 13.17 -4.38
CA ALA A 333 -14.13 13.56 -5.09
C ALA A 333 -13.84 14.36 -6.38
N GLY A 334 -12.66 15.00 -6.48
CA GLY A 334 -12.28 15.82 -7.63
C GLY A 334 -12.84 17.25 -7.59
N LEU A 335 -12.59 17.99 -8.67
CA LEU A 335 -13.11 19.34 -8.92
C LEU A 335 -14.61 19.31 -9.19
N THR A 336 -15.35 20.28 -8.65
CA THR A 336 -16.74 20.56 -9.03
C THR A 336 -16.79 21.58 -10.17
N ASP A 337 -17.94 21.73 -10.86
CA ASP A 337 -18.11 22.77 -11.88
C ASP A 337 -17.77 24.17 -11.36
N LYS A 338 -18.17 24.47 -10.12
CA LYS A 338 -17.86 25.74 -9.44
C LYS A 338 -16.36 25.93 -9.21
N ASP A 339 -15.64 24.84 -8.98
CA ASP A 339 -14.18 24.87 -8.81
C ASP A 339 -13.49 25.17 -10.14
N VAL A 340 -14.00 24.64 -11.26
CA VAL A 340 -13.49 24.93 -12.61
C VAL A 340 -13.71 26.40 -12.97
N GLU A 341 -14.93 26.92 -12.77
CA GLU A 341 -15.25 28.35 -12.98
C GLU A 341 -14.34 29.26 -12.15
N LEU A 342 -14.06 28.89 -10.89
CA LEU A 342 -13.16 29.63 -10.03
C LEU A 342 -11.71 29.63 -10.56
N LEU A 343 -11.23 28.51 -11.10
CA LEU A 343 -9.90 28.42 -11.70
C LEU A 343 -9.79 29.28 -12.97
N GLU A 344 -10.83 29.30 -13.81
CA GLU A 344 -10.89 30.18 -14.98
C GLU A 344 -10.86 31.67 -14.59
N ASP A 345 -11.62 32.07 -13.56
CA ASP A 345 -11.61 33.45 -13.05
C ASP A 345 -10.23 33.85 -12.49
N LEU A 346 -9.55 32.94 -11.79
CA LEU A 346 -8.19 33.18 -11.30
C LEU A 346 -7.16 33.30 -12.43
N LEU A 347 -7.31 32.54 -13.51
CA LEU A 347 -6.47 32.67 -14.71
C LEU A 347 -6.67 34.02 -15.37
N ASN A 348 -7.94 34.43 -15.58
CA ASN A 348 -8.28 35.71 -16.19
C ASN A 348 -7.77 36.90 -15.37
N LYS A 349 -7.69 36.75 -14.03
CA LYS A 349 -7.10 37.74 -13.12
C LYS A 349 -5.57 37.71 -13.07
N GLY A 350 -4.92 36.82 -13.82
CA GLY A 350 -3.46 36.65 -13.83
C GLY A 350 -2.90 36.15 -12.50
N LYS A 351 -3.73 35.54 -11.64
CA LYS A 351 -3.32 35.04 -10.32
C LYS A 351 -2.68 33.65 -10.39
N ILE A 352 -2.93 32.90 -11.46
CA ILE A 352 -2.38 31.56 -11.72
C ILE A 352 -1.95 31.43 -13.18
N ASN A 353 -1.08 30.46 -13.47
CA ASN A 353 -0.67 30.12 -14.84
C ASN A 353 -1.71 29.19 -15.49
N ASP A 354 -1.74 29.15 -16.82
CA ASP A 354 -2.59 28.23 -17.62
C ASP A 354 -2.06 26.78 -17.62
N SER A 355 -1.52 26.33 -16.50
CA SER A 355 -1.06 24.96 -16.31
C SER A 355 -1.45 24.51 -14.91
N PHE A 356 -2.34 23.53 -14.85
CA PHE A 356 -2.89 22.98 -13.63
C PHE A 356 -2.63 21.48 -13.54
N ARG A 357 -2.04 21.06 -12.43
CA ARG A 357 -1.60 19.67 -12.27
C ARG A 357 -2.71 18.83 -11.65
N VAL A 358 -3.07 17.75 -12.34
CA VAL A 358 -4.14 16.82 -11.96
C VAL A 358 -3.53 15.46 -11.62
N LYS A 359 -3.94 14.88 -10.49
CA LYS A 359 -3.65 13.50 -10.13
C LYS A 359 -4.50 12.56 -10.97
N ARG A 360 -3.84 11.58 -11.56
CA ARG A 360 -4.49 10.42 -12.14
C ARG A 360 -4.97 9.51 -11.02
N GLY A 361 -6.28 9.25 -10.96
CA GLY A 361 -6.84 8.23 -10.07
C GLY A 361 -6.21 6.87 -10.39
N VAL A 362 -5.70 6.17 -9.38
CA VAL A 362 -5.28 4.77 -9.53
C VAL A 362 -6.53 3.92 -9.43
N PRO A 363 -6.86 3.08 -10.42
CA PRO A 363 -8.02 2.21 -10.33
C PRO A 363 -7.81 1.21 -9.19
N PHE A 364 -8.71 1.20 -8.21
CA PHE A 364 -8.60 0.35 -7.02
C PHE A 364 -9.36 -0.98 -7.18
N ALA A 365 -10.34 -1.06 -8.08
CA ALA A 365 -11.08 -2.29 -8.35
C ALA A 365 -10.19 -3.49 -8.75
N PRO A 366 -9.08 -3.35 -9.52
CA PRO A 366 -8.14 -4.43 -9.75
C PRO A 366 -7.52 -4.98 -8.46
N SER A 367 -7.18 -4.11 -7.51
CA SER A 367 -6.66 -4.54 -6.20
C SER A 367 -7.73 -5.26 -5.37
N ILE A 368 -8.99 -4.81 -5.44
CA ILE A 368 -10.13 -5.52 -4.83
C ILE A 368 -10.27 -6.92 -5.43
N PHE A 369 -10.15 -7.05 -6.75
CA PHE A 369 -10.21 -8.35 -7.42
C PHE A 369 -9.07 -9.28 -6.98
N ILE A 370 -7.83 -8.80 -6.98
CA ILE A 370 -6.68 -9.57 -6.51
C ILE A 370 -6.85 -9.95 -5.03
N GLY A 371 -7.33 -9.02 -4.20
CA GLY A 371 -7.62 -9.24 -2.79
C GLY A 371 -8.69 -10.32 -2.58
N LEU A 372 -9.72 -10.37 -3.42
CA LEU A 372 -10.73 -11.43 -3.41
C LEU A 372 -10.13 -12.79 -3.74
N LEU A 373 -9.31 -12.89 -4.78
CA LEU A 373 -8.63 -14.15 -5.13
C LEU A 373 -7.73 -14.62 -3.99
N ILE A 374 -6.93 -13.72 -3.41
CA ILE A 374 -6.10 -14.04 -2.25
C ILE A 374 -6.98 -14.55 -1.11
N SER A 375 -8.08 -13.87 -0.79
CA SER A 375 -8.98 -14.25 0.30
C SER A 375 -9.64 -15.63 0.09
N LEU A 376 -9.96 -16.00 -1.16
CA LEU A 376 -10.64 -17.25 -1.48
C LEU A 376 -9.68 -18.46 -1.60
N PHE A 377 -8.45 -18.24 -2.11
CA PHE A 377 -7.49 -19.32 -2.37
C PHE A 377 -6.42 -19.44 -1.28
N ILE A 378 -5.93 -18.32 -0.76
CA ILE A 378 -4.84 -18.26 0.21
C ILE A 378 -5.39 -17.99 1.63
N GLY A 379 -6.45 -17.20 1.74
CA GLY A 379 -7.03 -16.76 3.01
C GLY A 379 -6.49 -15.41 3.45
N ASP A 380 -6.37 -15.21 4.76
CA ASP A 380 -6.01 -13.92 5.34
C ASP A 380 -4.49 -13.70 5.40
N LEU A 381 -3.99 -12.71 4.65
CA LEU A 381 -2.55 -12.43 4.60
C LEU A 381 -1.98 -11.95 5.94
N VAL A 382 -2.77 -11.24 6.75
CA VAL A 382 -2.30 -10.72 8.04
C VAL A 382 -2.04 -11.88 8.98
N PHE A 383 -2.97 -12.84 9.06
CA PHE A 383 -2.80 -14.05 9.86
C PHE A 383 -1.68 -14.96 9.33
N ILE A 384 -1.48 -15.03 8.00
CA ILE A 384 -0.36 -15.78 7.44
C ILE A 384 0.97 -15.17 7.87
N VAL A 385 1.10 -13.84 7.80
CA VAL A 385 2.31 -13.14 8.26
C VAL A 385 2.52 -13.35 9.75
N GLU A 386 1.45 -13.26 10.56
CA GLU A 386 1.51 -13.54 12.00
C GLU A 386 2.01 -14.96 12.28
N LYS A 387 1.47 -15.98 11.61
CA LYS A 387 1.90 -17.38 11.75
C LYS A 387 3.36 -17.58 11.35
N VAL A 388 3.79 -16.97 10.24
CA VAL A 388 5.18 -17.04 9.78
C VAL A 388 6.12 -16.39 10.80
N LEU A 389 5.76 -15.23 11.32
CA LEU A 389 6.53 -14.55 12.37
C LEU A 389 6.61 -15.40 13.64
N TYR A 390 5.49 -16.00 14.04
CA TYR A 390 5.45 -16.91 15.18
C TYR A 390 6.37 -18.12 14.98
N SER A 391 6.34 -18.77 13.81
CA SER A 391 7.19 -19.92 13.48
C SER A 391 8.68 -19.57 13.33
N ILE A 392 9.03 -18.31 13.05
CA ILE A 392 10.43 -17.87 13.04
C ILE A 392 10.92 -17.65 14.48
N MET A 393 10.01 -17.24 15.37
CA MET A 393 10.32 -16.96 16.76
C MET A 393 10.32 -18.23 17.63
N TYR A 394 9.46 -19.21 17.36
CA TYR A 394 9.29 -20.44 18.13
C TYR A 394 9.55 -21.66 17.25
#